data_AF-A0A5P2GAZ6-F1
#
_entry.id   AF-A0A5P2GAZ6-F1
#
_cell.length_a   1.000
_cell.length_b   1.000
_cell.length_c   1.000
_cell.angle_alpha   90.00
_cell.angle_beta   90.00
_cell.angle_gamma   90.00
#
_symmetry.space_group_name_H-M   'P 1'
#
loop_
_entity.id
_entity.type
_entity.pdbx_description
1 polymer ?
#
loop_
_entity_poly.entity_id
_entity_poly.type
_entity_poly.pdbx_seq_one_letter_code
_entity_poly.pdbx_strand_id
1 'polypeptide(L)'
;MKKGSSIIIAFVLLTVVGALYRIVPGRPFGFAPQYAMALFGGFLFQNDKKWAFILPIGSMFLSDLLFQGLFKLNMTSTPGFYSGQLVNYILFAILAVFGFIIKKMDFRNIIMASVLSTTFYFLVSNMYVWISTDFYSKNWGGLMQSYTLGLPFYRNSIIATLVFSAILFGGYALIGKSFTKSQRVTA
;
A
#
# COMPACT_ATOMS: atom_id res chain seq x y z
N MET A 1 -23.72 4.41 9.32
CA MET A 1 -23.14 4.07 8.00
C MET A 1 -22.95 2.56 7.91
N LYS A 2 -23.39 1.88 6.84
CA LYS A 2 -23.11 0.44 6.67
C LYS A 2 -21.59 0.23 6.69
N LYS A 3 -21.09 -0.80 7.39
CA LYS A 3 -19.66 -1.08 7.60
C LYS A 3 -18.82 -1.01 6.31
N GLY A 4 -19.40 -1.40 5.16
CA GLY A 4 -18.74 -1.28 3.85
C GLY A 4 -18.50 0.15 3.38
N SER A 5 -19.43 1.09 3.60
CA SER A 5 -19.28 2.48 3.17
C SER A 5 -18.14 3.19 3.89
N SER A 6 -17.98 2.96 5.20
CA SER A 6 -16.89 3.55 5.98
C SER A 6 -15.50 3.08 5.53
N ILE A 7 -15.39 1.83 5.09
CA ILE A 7 -14.13 1.26 4.61
C ILE A 7 -13.74 1.87 3.27
N ILE A 8 -14.68 1.95 2.33
CA ILE A 8 -14.44 2.59 1.03
C ILE A 8 -14.00 4.04 1.24
N ILE A 9 -14.67 4.79 2.12
CA ILE A 9 -14.29 6.16 2.45
C ILE A 9 -12.87 6.23 3.01
N ALA A 10 -12.50 5.34 3.94
CA ALA A 10 -11.14 5.29 4.47
C ALA A 10 -10.09 5.03 3.37
N PHE A 11 -10.37 4.13 2.43
CA PHE A 11 -9.47 3.87 1.29
C PHE A 11 -9.34 5.07 0.36
N VAL A 12 -10.45 5.73 0.03
CA VAL A 12 -10.45 6.93 -0.80
C VAL A 12 -9.67 8.05 -0.11
N LEU A 13 -9.93 8.30 1.17
CA LEU A 13 -9.22 9.33 1.93
C LEU A 13 -7.72 9.05 2.02
N LEU A 14 -7.30 7.83 2.33
CA LEU A 14 -5.88 7.46 2.35
C LEU A 14 -5.24 7.53 0.96
N THR A 15 -6.00 7.23 -0.11
CA THR A 15 -5.53 7.39 -1.48
C THR A 15 -5.25 8.86 -1.79
N VAL A 16 -6.19 9.75 -1.46
CA VAL A 16 -6.05 11.19 -1.67
C VAL A 16 -4.93 11.76 -0.82
N VAL A 17 -4.88 11.44 0.47
CA VAL A 17 -3.79 11.87 1.36
C VAL A 17 -2.44 11.36 0.87
N GLY A 18 -2.36 10.10 0.44
CA GLY A 18 -1.15 9.53 -0.15
C GLY A 18 -0.74 10.22 -1.45
N ALA A 19 -1.70 10.56 -2.32
CA ALA A 19 -1.45 11.27 -3.56
C ALA A 19 -0.99 12.72 -3.30
N LEU A 20 -1.62 13.44 -2.38
CA LEU A 20 -1.23 14.80 -2.00
C LEU A 20 0.12 14.82 -1.30
N TYR A 21 0.38 13.84 -0.43
CA TYR A 21 1.69 13.68 0.19
C TYR A 21 2.79 13.54 -0.86
N ARG A 22 2.51 12.92 -2.02
CA ARG A 22 3.51 12.78 -3.10
C ARG A 22 3.99 14.11 -3.67
N ILE A 23 3.21 15.18 -3.55
CA ILE A 23 3.49 16.53 -4.06
C ILE A 23 4.45 17.29 -3.13
N VAL A 24 4.51 16.92 -1.84
CA VAL A 24 5.31 17.63 -0.83
C VAL A 24 6.81 17.53 -1.15
N PRO A 25 7.52 18.66 -1.35
CA PRO A 25 8.96 18.67 -1.59
C PRO A 25 9.74 18.08 -0.40
N GLY A 26 10.79 17.32 -0.67
CA GLY A 26 11.67 16.77 0.37
C GLY A 26 11.06 15.67 1.25
N ARG A 27 9.83 15.22 0.93
CA ARG A 27 9.18 14.14 1.66
C ARG A 27 10.01 12.84 1.66
N PRO A 28 9.97 12.04 2.73
CA PRO A 28 10.47 10.68 2.71
C PRO A 28 9.82 9.83 1.61
N PHE A 29 10.63 9.34 0.67
CA PHE A 29 10.18 8.33 -0.29
C PHE A 29 9.93 6.99 0.39
N GLY A 30 9.01 6.19 -0.15
CA GLY A 30 8.58 4.92 0.46
C GLY A 30 7.57 5.08 1.61
N PHE A 31 7.39 6.29 2.17
CA PHE A 31 6.40 6.52 3.22
C PHE A 31 5.00 6.74 2.63
N ALA A 32 4.20 5.69 2.49
CA ALA A 32 2.87 5.80 1.87
C ALA A 32 1.90 4.67 2.31
N PRO A 33 0.57 4.89 2.27
CA PRO A 33 -0.41 3.95 2.85
C PRO A 33 -0.69 2.70 2.01
N GLN A 34 -0.26 2.65 0.74
CA GLN A 34 -0.71 1.65 -0.23
C GLN A 34 -0.39 0.21 0.19
N TYR A 35 0.73 -0.03 0.87
CA TYR A 35 1.12 -1.35 1.37
C TYR A 35 0.14 -1.85 2.43
N ALA A 36 -0.16 -0.99 3.41
CA ALA A 36 -1.14 -1.29 4.45
C ALA A 36 -2.55 -1.46 3.88
N MET A 37 -2.92 -0.66 2.88
CA MET A 37 -4.20 -0.79 2.18
C MET A 37 -4.32 -2.13 1.44
N ALA A 38 -3.25 -2.61 0.80
CA ALA A 38 -3.23 -3.93 0.17
C ALA A 38 -3.39 -5.05 1.19
N LEU A 39 -2.61 -5.03 2.27
CA LEU A 39 -2.74 -6.00 3.37
C LEU A 39 -4.14 -6.01 3.97
N PHE A 40 -4.69 -4.84 4.26
CA PHE A 40 -6.00 -4.70 4.88
C PHE A 40 -7.12 -5.12 3.92
N GLY A 41 -7.01 -4.80 2.62
CA GLY A 41 -7.92 -5.29 1.59
C GLY A 41 -7.92 -6.81 1.50
N GLY A 42 -6.73 -7.42 1.51
CA GLY A 42 -6.56 -8.87 1.60
C GLY A 42 -7.23 -9.46 2.83
N PHE A 43 -6.95 -8.92 4.01
CA PHE A 43 -7.56 -9.35 5.27
C PHE A 43 -9.10 -9.29 5.25
N LEU A 44 -9.65 -8.16 4.79
CA LEU A 44 -11.07 -7.89 4.88
C LEU A 44 -11.91 -8.74 3.90
N PHE A 45 -11.37 -9.01 2.72
CA PHE A 45 -12.07 -9.69 1.63
C PHE A 45 -11.52 -11.09 1.35
N GLN A 46 -11.10 -11.82 2.40
CA GLN A 46 -10.60 -13.20 2.27
C GLN A 46 -11.56 -14.14 1.53
N ASN A 47 -12.87 -13.94 1.70
CA ASN A 47 -13.92 -14.74 1.06
C ASN A 47 -14.35 -14.20 -0.31
N ASP A 48 -14.00 -12.96 -0.65
CA ASP A 48 -14.29 -12.35 -1.95
C ASP A 48 -13.02 -11.77 -2.56
N LYS A 49 -12.22 -12.67 -3.14
CA LYS A 49 -10.89 -12.36 -3.67
C LYS A 49 -10.92 -11.22 -4.70
N LYS A 50 -12.03 -11.03 -5.42
CA LYS A 50 -12.15 -9.93 -6.40
C LYS A 50 -11.96 -8.58 -5.71
N TRP A 51 -12.67 -8.34 -4.61
CA TRP A 51 -12.56 -7.09 -3.84
C TRP A 51 -11.23 -6.95 -3.10
N ALA A 52 -10.62 -8.07 -2.68
CA ALA A 52 -9.30 -8.06 -2.05
C ALA A 52 -8.22 -7.43 -2.95
N PHE A 53 -8.29 -7.66 -4.26
CA PHE A 53 -7.34 -7.11 -5.24
C PHE A 53 -7.80 -5.78 -5.84
N ILE A 54 -9.11 -5.60 -6.10
CA ILE A 54 -9.65 -4.37 -6.69
C ILE A 54 -9.35 -3.15 -5.83
N LEU A 55 -9.47 -3.26 -4.50
CA LEU A 55 -9.27 -2.12 -3.62
C LEU A 55 -7.85 -1.53 -3.67
N PRO A 56 -6.77 -2.31 -3.46
CA PRO A 56 -5.41 -1.76 -3.56
C PRO A 56 -5.05 -1.32 -4.99
N ILE A 57 -5.42 -2.09 -6.01
CA ILE A 57 -5.13 -1.73 -7.41
C ILE A 57 -5.89 -0.45 -7.80
N GLY A 58 -7.16 -0.36 -7.43
CA GLY A 58 -7.99 0.81 -7.67
C GLY A 58 -7.46 2.04 -6.95
N SER A 59 -6.94 1.88 -5.73
CA SER A 59 -6.27 2.98 -5.00
C SER A 59 -5.04 3.48 -5.75
N MET A 60 -4.17 2.58 -6.24
CA MET A 60 -3.02 2.99 -7.04
C MET A 60 -3.44 3.70 -8.31
N PHE A 61 -4.39 3.12 -9.04
CA PHE A 61 -4.91 3.69 -10.29
C PHE A 61 -5.49 5.08 -10.09
N LEU A 62 -6.31 5.27 -9.06
CA LEU A 62 -6.87 6.58 -8.74
C LEU A 62 -5.78 7.58 -8.32
N SER A 63 -4.80 7.15 -7.51
CA SER A 63 -3.67 8.01 -7.14
C SER A 63 -2.87 8.45 -8.37
N ASP A 64 -2.64 7.54 -9.32
CA ASP A 64 -1.86 7.81 -10.52
C ASP A 64 -2.67 8.66 -11.52
N LEU A 65 -3.98 8.45 -11.62
CA LEU A 65 -4.88 9.31 -12.39
C LEU A 65 -4.90 10.74 -11.86
N LEU A 66 -4.99 10.92 -10.54
CA LEU A 66 -4.89 12.24 -9.90
C LEU A 66 -3.55 12.91 -10.23
N PHE A 67 -2.45 12.16 -10.12
CA PHE A 67 -1.12 12.68 -10.42
C PHE A 67 -0.93 13.01 -11.90
N GLN A 68 -1.55 12.25 -12.80
CA GLN A 68 -1.58 12.57 -14.22
C GLN A 68 -2.34 13.87 -14.50
N GLY A 69 -3.44 14.12 -13.79
CA GLY A 69 -4.15 15.39 -13.84
C GLY A 69 -3.27 16.56 -13.40
N LEU A 70 -2.60 16.42 -12.25
CA LEU A 70 -1.68 17.44 -11.73
C LEU A 70 -0.49 17.70 -12.66
N PHE A 71 0.05 16.65 -13.28
CA PHE A 71 1.11 16.75 -14.28
C PHE A 71 0.65 17.55 -15.51
N LYS A 72 -0.55 17.26 -16.03
CA LYS A 72 -1.14 18.00 -17.15
C LYS A 72 -1.42 19.48 -16.83
N LEU A 73 -1.62 19.80 -15.55
CA LEU A 73 -1.77 21.18 -15.04
C LEU A 73 -0.44 21.86 -14.72
N ASN A 74 0.71 21.22 -15.02
CA ASN A 74 2.06 21.69 -14.68
C ASN A 74 2.31 21.89 -13.18
N MET A 75 1.53 21.21 -12.32
CA MET A 75 1.69 21.28 -10.86
C MET A 75 2.70 20.25 -10.32
N THR A 76 3.01 19.22 -11.11
CA THR A 76 4.03 18.21 -10.79
C THR A 76 4.91 17.99 -12.01
N SER A 77 6.19 17.66 -11.79
CA SER A 77 7.14 17.32 -12.86
C SER A 77 7.13 15.84 -13.24
N THR A 78 6.43 15.00 -12.46
CA THR A 78 6.36 13.55 -12.69
C THR A 78 4.97 13.17 -13.18
N PRO A 79 4.84 12.47 -14.31
CA PRO A 79 3.55 11.98 -14.78
C PRO A 79 3.01 10.91 -13.84
N GLY A 80 1.69 10.81 -13.77
CA GLY A 80 1.04 9.74 -13.02
C GLY A 80 1.16 8.38 -13.69
N PHE A 81 1.18 8.36 -15.03
CA PHE A 81 1.39 7.14 -15.82
C PHE A 81 2.76 7.13 -16.50
N TYR A 82 3.49 6.02 -16.37
CA TYR A 82 4.83 5.86 -16.92
C TYR A 82 5.12 4.42 -17.37
N SER A 83 6.14 4.24 -18.22
CA SER A 83 6.53 2.93 -18.73
C SER A 83 7.04 2.00 -17.62
N GLY A 84 6.66 0.72 -17.65
CA GLY A 84 7.04 -0.27 -16.64
C GLY A 84 6.21 -0.23 -15.35
N GLN A 85 5.31 0.74 -15.18
CA GLN A 85 4.44 0.87 -13.99
C GLN A 85 3.55 -0.34 -13.74
N LEU A 86 3.17 -1.09 -14.77
CA LEU A 86 2.33 -2.28 -14.66
C LEU A 86 2.93 -3.32 -13.69
N VAL A 87 4.25 -3.42 -13.62
CA VAL A 87 4.92 -4.32 -12.67
C VAL A 87 4.62 -3.90 -11.23
N ASN A 88 4.58 -2.60 -10.93
CA ASN A 88 4.19 -2.13 -9.60
C ASN A 88 2.75 -2.52 -9.26
N TYR A 89 1.83 -2.46 -10.22
CA TYR A 89 0.42 -2.86 -10.01
C TYR A 89 0.33 -4.35 -9.67
N ILE A 90 1.08 -5.19 -10.38
CA ILE A 90 1.16 -6.63 -10.09
C ILE A 90 1.74 -6.87 -8.70
N LEU A 91 2.86 -6.21 -8.35
CA LEU A 91 3.49 -6.39 -7.04
C LEU A 91 2.55 -5.98 -5.91
N PHE A 92 1.84 -4.85 -6.04
CA PHE A 92 0.84 -4.41 -5.06
C PHE A 92 -0.37 -5.34 -4.99
N ALA A 93 -0.81 -5.92 -6.11
CA ALA A 93 -1.83 -6.96 -6.09
C ALA A 93 -1.35 -8.16 -5.25
N ILE A 94 -0.09 -8.60 -5.43
CA ILE A 94 0.49 -9.69 -4.63
C ILE A 94 0.55 -9.33 -3.14
N LEU A 95 0.74 -8.05 -2.77
CA LEU A 95 0.71 -7.65 -1.36
C LEU A 95 -0.63 -7.96 -0.68
N ALA A 96 -1.74 -7.96 -1.41
CA ALA A 96 -3.03 -8.37 -0.86
C ALA A 96 -3.05 -9.85 -0.42
N VAL A 97 -2.24 -10.71 -1.06
CA VAL A 97 -2.12 -12.13 -0.67
C VAL A 97 -1.54 -12.27 0.73
N PHE A 98 -0.60 -11.41 1.13
CA PHE A 98 -0.07 -11.40 2.49
C PHE A 98 -1.15 -11.02 3.53
N GLY A 99 -2.17 -10.26 3.12
CA GLY A 99 -3.35 -9.99 3.94
C GLY A 99 -4.18 -11.24 4.25
N PHE A 100 -4.14 -12.27 3.40
CA PHE A 100 -4.84 -13.54 3.64
C PHE A 100 -4.22 -14.38 4.75
N ILE A 101 -2.96 -14.11 5.13
CA ILE A 101 -2.26 -14.76 6.24
C ILE A 101 -2.87 -14.33 7.58
N ILE A 102 -3.42 -13.12 7.65
CA ILE A 102 -4.01 -12.54 8.86
C ILE A 102 -5.39 -13.20 9.11
N LYS A 103 -5.44 -14.38 9.72
CA LYS A 103 -6.72 -15.06 10.02
C LYS A 103 -7.48 -14.43 11.18
N LYS A 104 -6.73 -13.84 12.11
CA LYS A 104 -7.26 -13.10 13.25
C LYS A 104 -6.56 -11.76 13.33
N MET A 105 -7.32 -10.71 13.63
CA MET A 105 -6.83 -9.35 13.81
C MET A 105 -6.07 -9.25 15.14
N ASP A 106 -4.86 -9.80 15.14
CA ASP A 106 -3.91 -9.79 16.23
C ASP A 106 -2.65 -9.03 15.81
N PHE A 107 -2.03 -8.34 16.78
CA PHE A 107 -0.88 -7.48 16.55
C PHE A 107 0.31 -8.22 15.94
N ARG A 108 0.58 -9.46 16.38
CA ARG A 108 1.69 -10.28 15.86
C ARG A 108 1.48 -10.59 14.38
N ASN A 109 0.26 -10.99 14.00
CA ASN A 109 -0.07 -11.30 12.61
C ASN A 109 0.07 -10.08 11.70
N ILE A 110 -0.37 -8.91 12.17
CA ILE A 110 -0.30 -7.66 11.39
C ILE A 110 1.16 -7.24 11.19
N ILE A 111 1.99 -7.29 12.25
CA ILE A 111 3.43 -6.99 12.12
C ILE A 111 4.09 -7.95 11.15
N MET A 112 3.87 -9.25 11.32
CA MET A 112 4.49 -10.26 10.47
C MET A 112 4.10 -10.06 9.00
N ALA A 113 2.82 -9.85 8.70
CA ALA A 113 2.36 -9.57 7.34
C ALA A 113 2.91 -8.24 6.79
N SER A 114 3.07 -7.21 7.64
CA SER A 114 3.67 -5.93 7.26
C SER A 114 5.14 -6.07 6.87
N VAL A 115 5.92 -6.76 7.69
CA VAL A 115 7.35 -6.98 7.42
C VAL A 115 7.51 -7.88 6.19
N LEU A 116 6.79 -8.99 6.11
CA LEU A 116 6.91 -9.91 4.96
C LEU A 116 6.52 -9.25 3.64
N SER A 117 5.41 -8.52 3.60
CA SER A 117 4.93 -7.89 2.36
C SER A 117 5.85 -6.76 1.88
N THR A 118 6.34 -5.90 2.79
CA THR A 118 7.30 -4.84 2.45
C THR A 118 8.65 -5.39 2.03
N THR A 119 9.10 -6.48 2.67
CA THR A 119 10.36 -7.15 2.32
C THR A 119 10.26 -7.80 0.95
N PHE A 120 9.16 -8.50 0.68
CA PHE A 120 8.87 -9.08 -0.63
C PHE A 120 8.90 -8.00 -1.71
N TYR A 121 8.16 -6.89 -1.52
CA TYR A 121 8.16 -5.81 -2.49
C TYR A 121 9.56 -5.24 -2.72
N PHE A 122 10.31 -4.97 -1.65
CA PHE A 122 11.67 -4.44 -1.74
C PHE A 122 12.58 -5.35 -2.56
N LEU A 123 12.60 -6.65 -2.27
CA LEU A 123 13.45 -7.60 -2.97
C LEU A 123 13.09 -7.73 -4.45
N VAL A 124 11.79 -7.86 -4.76
CA VAL A 124 11.34 -8.10 -6.14
C VAL A 124 11.39 -6.83 -6.98
N SER A 125 11.01 -5.67 -6.44
CA SER A 125 11.05 -4.40 -7.19
C SER A 125 12.48 -3.99 -7.54
N ASN A 126 13.44 -4.09 -6.60
CA ASN A 126 14.84 -3.72 -6.87
C ASN A 126 15.55 -4.74 -7.77
N MET A 127 15.21 -6.03 -7.66
CA MET A 127 15.66 -7.04 -8.63
C MET A 127 15.11 -6.76 -10.02
N TYR A 128 13.83 -6.37 -10.13
CA TYR A 128 13.24 -6.00 -11.40
C TYR A 128 13.93 -4.79 -12.01
N VAL A 129 14.20 -3.72 -11.24
CA VAL A 129 14.96 -2.56 -11.72
C VAL A 129 16.34 -2.98 -12.21
N TRP A 130 17.04 -3.83 -11.46
CA TRP A 130 18.36 -4.35 -11.84
C TRP A 130 18.33 -5.11 -13.16
N ILE A 131 17.31 -5.95 -13.41
CA ILE A 131 17.20 -6.72 -14.66
C ILE A 131 16.70 -5.85 -15.81
N SER A 132 15.77 -4.93 -15.57
CA SER A 132 15.03 -4.18 -16.62
C SER A 132 15.65 -2.85 -17.05
N THR A 133 16.63 -2.33 -16.31
CA THR A 133 17.27 -1.03 -16.60
C THR A 133 18.78 -1.16 -16.71
N ASP A 134 19.45 -0.24 -17.39
CA ASP A 134 20.91 -0.19 -17.49
C ASP A 134 21.56 0.67 -16.40
N PHE A 135 20.81 1.03 -15.35
CA PHE A 135 21.32 1.81 -14.21
C PHE A 135 22.37 1.06 -13.39
N TYR A 136 22.41 -0.27 -13.48
CA TYR A 136 23.27 -1.12 -12.69
C TYR A 136 23.95 -2.17 -13.57
N SER A 137 25.18 -2.54 -13.23
CA SER A 137 25.88 -3.63 -13.92
C SER A 137 25.13 -4.95 -13.80
N LYS A 138 25.06 -5.73 -14.89
CA LYS A 138 24.36 -7.04 -14.94
C LYS A 138 25.17 -8.16 -14.30
N ASN A 139 25.59 -7.95 -13.05
CA ASN A 139 26.32 -8.88 -12.21
C ASN A 139 25.85 -8.78 -10.75
N TRP A 140 26.39 -9.62 -9.88
CA TRP A 140 26.03 -9.63 -8.46
C TRP A 140 26.27 -8.29 -7.75
N GLY A 141 27.35 -7.58 -8.10
CA GLY A 141 27.66 -6.27 -7.54
C GLY A 141 26.58 -5.22 -7.84
N GLY A 142 26.09 -5.18 -9.08
CA GLY A 142 25.02 -4.26 -9.48
C GLY A 142 23.67 -4.59 -8.81
N LEU A 143 23.38 -5.87 -8.58
CA LEU A 143 22.19 -6.27 -7.81
C LEU A 143 22.29 -5.78 -6.35
N MET A 144 23.44 -5.99 -5.70
CA MET A 144 23.65 -5.51 -4.34
C MET A 144 23.62 -3.98 -4.25
N GLN A 145 24.10 -3.28 -5.29
CA GLN A 145 24.00 -1.83 -5.38
C GLN A 145 22.54 -1.36 -5.45
N SER A 146 21.71 -2.01 -6.28
CA SER A 146 20.27 -1.74 -6.37
C SER A 146 19.59 -1.89 -5.00
N TYR A 147 19.86 -2.98 -4.28
CA TYR A 147 19.32 -3.16 -2.92
C TYR A 147 19.83 -2.13 -1.92
N THR A 148 21.12 -1.80 -1.96
CA THR A 148 21.72 -0.82 -1.04
C THR A 148 21.08 0.56 -1.21
N LEU A 149 20.90 1.01 -2.45
CA LEU A 149 20.26 2.30 -2.74
C LEU A 149 18.75 2.27 -2.48
N GLY A 150 18.11 1.11 -2.56
CA GLY A 150 16.71 0.93 -2.19
C GLY A 150 16.44 0.89 -0.67
N LEU A 151 17.47 0.71 0.17
CA LEU A 151 17.31 0.50 1.61
C LEU A 151 16.59 1.65 2.36
N PRO A 152 16.84 2.94 2.05
CA PRO A 152 16.11 4.06 2.66
C PRO A 152 14.59 4.00 2.37
N PHE A 153 14.23 3.61 1.15
CA PHE A 153 12.82 3.44 0.74
C PHE A 153 12.19 2.28 1.51
N TYR A 154 12.89 1.15 1.64
CA TYR A 154 12.42 -0.01 2.39
C TYR A 154 12.17 0.31 3.86
N ARG A 155 13.09 1.02 4.53
CA ARG A 155 12.91 1.49 5.90
C ARG A 155 11.63 2.31 6.04
N ASN A 156 11.42 3.28 5.15
CA ASN A 156 10.24 4.13 5.18
C ASN A 156 8.96 3.34 4.86
N SER A 157 9.01 2.36 3.95
CA SER A 157 7.90 1.48 3.63
C SER A 157 7.48 0.61 4.81
N ILE A 158 8.42 0.04 5.58
CA ILE A 158 8.10 -0.72 6.80
C ILE A 158 7.38 0.18 7.80
N ILE A 159 7.96 1.35 8.11
CA ILE A 159 7.41 2.27 9.10
C ILE A 159 6.01 2.71 8.68
N ALA A 160 5.84 3.15 7.42
CA ALA A 160 4.54 3.54 6.90
C ALA A 160 3.53 2.40 6.97
N THR A 161 3.92 1.19 6.56
CA THR A 161 3.01 0.03 6.57
C THR A 161 2.52 -0.27 7.97
N LEU A 162 3.39 -0.20 8.99
CA LEU A 162 3.01 -0.41 10.39
C LEU A 162 2.06 0.70 10.88
N VAL A 163 2.39 1.97 10.62
CA VAL A 163 1.57 3.13 11.02
C VAL A 163 0.18 3.06 10.39
N PHE A 164 0.11 2.90 9.06
CA PHE A 164 -1.17 2.85 8.36
C PHE A 164 -1.94 1.55 8.64
N SER A 165 -1.28 0.44 8.94
CA SER A 165 -1.95 -0.76 9.43
C SER A 165 -2.56 -0.53 10.81
N ALA A 166 -1.86 0.13 11.72
CA ALA A 166 -2.43 0.48 13.02
C ALA A 166 -3.69 1.35 12.88
N ILE A 167 -3.67 2.33 11.97
CA ILE A 167 -4.84 3.17 11.65
C ILE A 167 -5.99 2.34 11.06
N LEU A 168 -5.72 1.53 10.03
CA LEU A 168 -6.74 0.76 9.32
C LEU A 168 -7.36 -0.35 10.17
N PHE A 169 -6.53 -1.24 10.71
CA PHE A 169 -6.99 -2.36 11.53
C PHE A 169 -7.53 -1.87 12.89
N GLY A 170 -6.89 -0.87 13.51
CA GLY A 170 -7.35 -0.27 14.76
C GLY A 170 -8.69 0.46 14.59
N GLY A 171 -8.81 1.30 13.55
CA GLY A 171 -10.07 1.97 13.21
C GLY A 171 -11.20 0.97 12.93
N TYR A 172 -10.92 -0.10 12.19
CA TYR A 172 -11.87 -1.18 11.95
C TYR A 172 -12.34 -1.86 13.25
N ALA A 173 -11.43 -2.12 14.18
CA ALA A 173 -11.74 -2.70 15.48
C ALA A 173 -12.67 -1.80 16.31
N LEU A 174 -12.38 -0.49 16.36
CA LEU A 174 -13.14 0.49 17.13
C LEU A 174 -14.56 0.69 16.56
N ILE A 175 -14.69 0.79 15.24
CA ILE A 175 -15.98 0.88 14.58
C ILE A 175 -16.81 -0.38 14.85
N GLY A 176 -16.19 -1.57 14.74
CA GLY A 176 -16.84 -2.84 15.04
C GLY A 176 -17.42 -2.91 16.46
N LYS A 177 -16.63 -2.52 17.47
CA LYS A 177 -17.08 -2.47 18.88
C LYS A 177 -18.21 -1.46 19.11
N SER A 178 -18.15 -0.31 18.44
CA SER A 178 -19.15 0.76 18.58
C SER A 178 -20.52 0.35 18.03
N PHE A 179 -20.55 -0.39 16.92
CA PHE A 179 -21.80 -0.94 16.36
C PHE A 179 -22.44 -1.99 17.28
N THR A 180 -21.65 -2.92 17.83
CA THR A 180 -22.17 -3.93 18.75
C THR A 180 -22.70 -3.32 20.05
N LYS A 181 -22.06 -2.25 20.55
CA LYS A 181 -22.54 -1.52 21.74
C LYS A 181 -23.84 -0.77 21.44
N SER A 182 -23.96 -0.11 20.28
CA SER A 182 -25.18 0.61 19.88
C SER A 182 -26.41 -0.30 19.77
N GLN A 183 -26.26 -1.53 19.25
CA GLN A 183 -27.38 -2.48 19.14
C GLN A 183 -27.84 -3.03 20.49
N ARG A 184 -26.95 -3.10 21.49
CA ARG A 184 -27.30 -3.54 22.86
C ARG A 184 -28.00 -2.46 23.70
N VAL A 185 -27.90 -1.19 23.32
CA VAL A 185 -28.55 -0.08 24.03
C VAL A 185 -29.97 0.18 23.49
N THR A 186 -30.26 -0.29 22.27
CA THR A 186 -31.56 -0.15 21.62
C THR A 186 -32.42 -1.43 21.69
N ALA A 187 -31.98 -2.45 22.42
CA ALA A 187 -32.70 -3.70 22.68
C ALA A 187 -33.07 -3.76 24.17
#